data_AF-A0A250VKK9-F1
#
_entry.id   AF-A0A250VKK9-F1
#
_cell.length_a   1.000
_cell.length_b   1.000
_cell.length_c   1.000
_cell.angle_alpha   90.00
_cell.angle_beta   90.00
_cell.angle_gamma   90.00
#
_symmetry.space_group_name_H-M   'P 1'
#
loop_
_entity.id
_entity.type
_entity.pdbx_description
1 polymer ?
#
loop_
_entity_poly.entity_id
_entity_poly.type
_entity_poly.pdbx_seq_one_letter_code
_entity_poly.pdbx_strand_id
1 'polypeptide(L)'
;MSAVTIHGTLLGSLGLRDRIITATLVDLDGTPQIGFVESAEGELVSEIGASAGTDGSWSMSLYGNDDVTSDYGDTLYRITEGPGFNRYGSNTYFIGVPTTGGPYWVVDLKVTPPGGAAPQSFAVVSVDGLTGVVDLSGRYLGLGGGTLTGALTLNADPASALQAATKQYVDNHSGSATGAYVPLSGGTMSGALVLPGNPSTALQAAPKQYVDNAVAAVSGTYVDTAGDTMTGALTLSGAPSSGLHAATKTYVDNETTRATGAEALLAPKASPTFTGTVSGITKSMVGLGNVDNTADTGKPVSTAQQTALNLKADLASPTFTGTVSGISKSMVGLGNVDNTADTGKPVSTAQQTALNLKADLASPTFTGTVNAAAVTTSGTVTVGGNLSVTGIGSVGYVRSTSNQSISVTGQTASTALVLPVAANAEYWVEAQLIVQNTTGTWTPSWTGPSGATMKWNDTTTSTDYSSTIGATNNAYAASASVRLAFLKGVLKTSSTAGNLTFTTNASTGTTTIQSDSALMIRRVA
;
A
#
# COMPACT_ATOMS: atom_id res chain seq x y z
N MET A 1 107.99 106.87 -16.73
CA MET A 1 108.31 106.97 -15.29
C MET A 1 109.81 106.74 -15.11
N SER A 2 110.39 107.12 -13.97
CA SER A 2 111.85 107.27 -13.79
C SER A 2 112.53 105.96 -13.39
N ALA A 3 113.76 105.72 -13.85
CA ALA A 3 114.56 104.55 -13.46
C ALA A 3 114.77 104.47 -11.93
N VAL A 4 114.81 103.24 -11.40
CA VAL A 4 115.06 102.90 -9.99
C VAL A 4 116.53 102.52 -9.80
N THR A 5 117.22 103.19 -8.88
CA THR A 5 118.62 102.87 -8.56
C THR A 5 118.71 101.71 -7.59
N ILE A 6 119.34 100.63 -8.02
CA ILE A 6 119.59 99.41 -7.24
C ILE A 6 121.00 99.44 -6.69
N HIS A 7 121.17 98.93 -5.48
CA HIS A 7 122.45 98.80 -4.79
C HIS A 7 122.74 97.32 -4.52
N GLY A 8 123.99 96.90 -4.66
CA GLY A 8 124.43 95.57 -4.29
C GLY A 8 125.89 95.52 -3.88
N THR A 9 126.33 94.33 -3.48
CA THR A 9 127.72 94.02 -3.12
C THR A 9 128.13 92.73 -3.81
N LEU A 10 129.35 92.67 -4.35
CA LEU A 10 129.87 91.51 -5.07
C LEU A 10 129.80 90.19 -4.26
N LEU A 11 129.33 89.10 -4.88
CA LEU A 11 129.20 87.76 -4.28
C LEU A 11 130.51 86.93 -4.31
N GLY A 12 131.67 87.59 -4.22
CA GLY A 12 132.97 86.93 -4.36
C GLY A 12 134.10 87.74 -3.73
N SER A 13 135.33 87.20 -3.80
CA SER A 13 136.50 87.85 -3.21
C SER A 13 136.70 89.28 -3.74
N LEU A 14 136.88 90.25 -2.82
CA LEU A 14 137.13 91.67 -3.09
C LEU A 14 138.48 91.94 -3.81
N GLY A 15 139.25 90.91 -4.14
CA GLY A 15 140.66 91.04 -4.54
C GLY A 15 140.94 91.65 -5.92
N LEU A 16 139.96 91.82 -6.81
CA LEU A 16 140.20 92.25 -8.20
C LEU A 16 139.51 93.58 -8.50
N ARG A 17 140.29 94.62 -8.77
CA ARG A 17 139.84 96.02 -8.93
C ARG A 17 138.98 96.31 -10.18
N ASP A 18 138.80 95.36 -11.09
CA ASP A 18 138.11 95.55 -12.39
C ASP A 18 136.92 94.57 -12.60
N ARG A 19 136.09 94.36 -11.56
CA ARG A 19 134.82 93.65 -11.79
C ARG A 19 133.77 94.60 -12.36
N ILE A 20 133.21 94.19 -13.48
CA ILE A 20 132.07 94.84 -14.13
C ILE A 20 130.82 94.06 -13.72
N ILE A 21 129.80 94.79 -13.31
CA ILE A 21 128.45 94.27 -13.07
C ILE A 21 127.62 94.68 -14.24
N THR A 22 126.92 93.73 -14.85
CA THR A 22 126.06 94.00 -15.98
C THR A 22 124.66 93.47 -15.76
N ALA A 23 123.67 94.24 -16.19
CA ALA A 23 122.28 93.85 -16.20
C ALA A 23 121.79 93.68 -17.63
N THR A 24 121.08 92.57 -17.90
CA THR A 24 120.42 92.29 -19.18
C THR A 24 118.97 91.92 -18.91
N LEU A 25 118.04 92.45 -19.71
CA LEU A 25 116.64 92.05 -19.66
C LEU A 25 116.47 90.62 -20.21
N VAL A 26 115.69 89.79 -19.53
CA VAL A 26 115.46 88.37 -19.87
C VAL A 26 114.01 87.96 -19.64
N ASP A 27 113.56 86.89 -20.31
CA ASP A 27 112.27 86.20 -20.03
C ASP A 27 112.40 85.31 -18.79
N LEU A 28 111.28 84.76 -18.32
CA LEU A 28 111.13 83.76 -17.27
C LEU A 28 111.83 82.41 -17.53
N ASP A 29 112.43 82.21 -18.70
CA ASP A 29 113.31 81.08 -19.00
C ASP A 29 114.82 81.47 -19.03
N GLY A 30 115.13 82.75 -18.83
CA GLY A 30 116.48 83.30 -18.69
C GLY A 30 117.11 83.73 -20.02
N THR A 31 116.36 83.60 -21.12
CA THR A 31 116.77 84.08 -22.43
C THR A 31 116.70 85.60 -22.51
N PRO A 32 117.71 86.30 -23.07
CA PRO A 32 117.64 87.75 -23.26
C PRO A 32 116.46 88.16 -24.13
N GLN A 33 115.74 89.19 -23.69
CA GLN A 33 114.56 89.69 -24.39
C GLN A 33 114.68 91.17 -24.72
N ILE A 34 113.88 91.56 -25.71
CA ILE A 34 113.73 92.93 -26.15
C ILE A 34 112.58 93.55 -25.35
N GLY A 35 112.84 94.68 -24.71
CA GLY A 35 111.84 95.47 -24.00
C GLY A 35 111.90 96.94 -24.41
N PHE A 36 110.77 97.62 -24.31
CA PHE A 36 110.63 99.05 -24.62
C PHE A 36 110.00 99.79 -23.44
N VAL A 37 110.44 101.02 -23.18
CA VAL A 37 109.83 101.90 -22.16
C VAL A 37 109.40 103.18 -22.86
N GLU A 38 108.10 103.51 -22.83
CA GLU A 38 107.55 104.67 -23.55
C GLU A 38 108.22 106.00 -23.17
N SER A 39 108.76 106.12 -21.95
CA SER A 39 109.42 107.34 -21.48
C SER A 39 110.91 107.45 -21.83
N ALA A 40 111.49 106.52 -22.57
CA ALA A 40 112.89 106.57 -23.01
C ALA A 40 113.00 106.36 -24.54
N GLU A 41 113.77 107.21 -25.23
CA GLU A 41 114.08 107.00 -26.65
C GLU A 41 115.07 105.83 -26.81
N GLY A 42 114.59 104.65 -27.18
CA GLY A 42 115.44 103.51 -27.56
C GLY A 42 114.93 102.14 -27.07
N GLU A 43 115.47 101.09 -27.67
CA GLU A 43 115.21 99.69 -27.34
C GLU A 43 116.10 99.22 -26.16
N LEU A 44 115.52 98.63 -25.10
CA LEU A 44 116.25 98.18 -23.90
C LEU A 44 116.87 96.77 -24.08
N VAL A 45 117.63 96.56 -25.15
CA VAL A 45 118.38 95.31 -25.39
C VAL A 45 119.83 95.39 -24.88
N SER A 46 120.35 96.61 -24.72
CA SER A 46 121.78 96.79 -24.43
C SER A 46 122.10 96.57 -22.96
N GLU A 47 123.19 95.85 -22.72
CA GLU A 47 123.76 95.59 -21.41
C GLU A 47 124.01 96.88 -20.61
N ILE A 48 123.43 96.98 -19.41
CA ILE A 48 123.62 98.12 -18.51
C ILE A 48 124.78 97.78 -17.57
N GLY A 49 125.89 98.49 -17.71
CA GLY A 49 127.11 98.25 -16.95
C GLY A 49 127.30 99.18 -15.76
N ALA A 50 127.84 98.65 -14.67
CA ALA A 50 128.38 99.39 -13.53
C ALA A 50 129.72 98.81 -13.09
N SER A 51 130.60 99.66 -12.56
CA SER A 51 131.86 99.23 -11.93
C SER A 51 131.63 99.11 -10.42
N ALA A 52 132.19 98.07 -9.79
CA ALA A 52 132.22 98.00 -8.34
C ALA A 52 133.19 99.06 -7.76
N GLY A 53 132.81 99.67 -6.65
CA GLY A 53 133.71 100.40 -5.77
C GLY A 53 134.72 99.46 -5.10
N THR A 54 135.69 100.05 -4.41
CA THR A 54 136.76 99.28 -3.73
C THR A 54 136.27 98.40 -2.57
N ASP A 55 135.08 98.69 -2.05
CA ASP A 55 134.39 97.90 -1.02
C ASP A 55 133.48 96.81 -1.62
N GLY A 56 133.48 96.67 -2.95
CA GLY A 56 132.62 95.74 -3.67
C GLY A 56 131.19 96.24 -3.84
N SER A 57 130.86 97.44 -3.36
CA SER A 57 129.55 98.04 -3.56
C SER A 57 129.39 98.51 -5.00
N TRP A 58 128.19 98.35 -5.55
CA TRP A 58 127.86 98.84 -6.88
C TRP A 58 126.43 99.38 -6.89
N SER A 59 126.16 100.30 -7.82
CA SER A 59 124.82 100.82 -8.05
C SER A 59 124.55 101.02 -9.53
N MET A 60 123.33 100.73 -9.96
CA MET A 60 122.87 100.95 -11.34
C MET A 60 121.39 101.31 -11.36
N SER A 61 120.97 102.12 -12.33
CA SER A 61 119.57 102.48 -12.51
C SER A 61 118.91 101.56 -13.53
N LEU A 62 117.82 100.89 -13.13
CA LEU A 62 117.05 99.96 -13.94
C LEU A 62 115.58 100.39 -13.98
N TYR A 63 114.83 99.93 -14.97
CA TYR A 63 113.40 100.25 -15.09
C TYR A 63 112.56 99.17 -14.42
N GLY A 64 111.39 99.54 -13.90
CA GLY A 64 110.48 98.54 -13.33
C GLY A 64 109.93 97.62 -14.41
N ASN A 65 109.70 96.34 -14.11
CA ASN A 65 109.19 95.41 -15.14
C ASN A 65 107.83 95.85 -15.70
N ASP A 66 106.95 96.40 -14.85
CA ASP A 66 105.63 96.88 -15.31
C ASP A 66 105.73 98.14 -16.19
N ASP A 67 106.88 98.82 -16.20
CA ASP A 67 107.15 99.94 -17.12
C ASP A 67 107.66 99.46 -18.49
N VAL A 68 108.07 98.19 -18.59
CA VAL A 68 108.62 97.60 -19.81
C VAL A 68 107.52 96.92 -20.61
N THR A 69 107.33 97.37 -21.84
CA THR A 69 106.49 96.69 -22.83
C THR A 69 107.35 95.69 -23.60
N SER A 70 106.96 94.42 -23.59
CA SER A 70 107.61 93.33 -24.33
C SER A 70 106.54 92.47 -25.01
N ASP A 71 106.80 92.05 -26.26
CA ASP A 71 105.90 91.16 -27.01
C ASP A 71 105.82 89.75 -26.38
N TYR A 72 106.77 89.41 -25.51
CA TYR A 72 106.96 88.07 -24.97
C TYR A 72 106.51 87.90 -23.51
N GLY A 73 106.04 88.97 -22.84
CA GLY A 73 105.46 88.92 -21.50
C GLY A 73 106.35 89.53 -20.41
N ASP A 74 106.22 89.01 -19.18
CA ASP A 74 106.89 89.53 -17.98
C ASP A 74 108.42 89.34 -18.08
N THR A 75 109.18 90.42 -17.91
CA THR A 75 110.64 90.40 -18.01
C THR A 75 111.35 90.57 -16.66
N LEU A 76 112.56 90.03 -16.54
CA LEU A 76 113.43 90.21 -15.37
C LEU A 76 114.80 90.74 -15.78
N TYR A 77 115.57 91.26 -14.83
CA TYR A 77 116.97 91.60 -15.08
C TYR A 77 117.88 90.49 -14.60
N ARG A 78 118.68 89.93 -15.51
CA ARG A 78 119.81 89.08 -15.18
C ARG A 78 121.02 89.94 -14.85
N ILE A 79 121.52 89.83 -13.62
CA ILE A 79 122.76 90.46 -13.16
C ILE A 79 123.91 89.48 -13.32
N THR A 80 125.00 89.94 -13.92
CA THR A 80 126.24 89.19 -14.09
C THR A 80 127.40 89.98 -13.51
N GLU A 81 128.17 89.38 -12.59
CA GLU A 81 129.34 89.99 -11.97
C GLU A 81 130.63 89.30 -12.44
N GLY A 82 131.54 90.00 -13.13
CA GLY A 82 132.75 89.35 -13.67
C GLY A 82 133.81 90.29 -14.28
N PRO A 83 135.00 89.75 -14.66
CA PRO A 83 136.08 90.52 -15.27
C PRO A 83 135.77 90.85 -16.74
N GLY A 84 135.91 92.12 -17.12
CA GLY A 84 135.33 92.73 -18.34
C GLY A 84 135.68 92.17 -19.72
N PHE A 85 136.44 91.07 -19.84
CA PHE A 85 136.83 90.53 -21.15
C PHE A 85 136.86 89.01 -21.25
N ASN A 86 136.50 88.25 -20.22
CA ASN A 86 136.44 86.78 -20.35
C ASN A 86 135.39 86.15 -19.42
N ARG A 87 134.49 85.38 -20.04
CA ARG A 87 133.26 84.81 -19.45
C ARG A 87 133.48 83.66 -18.46
N TYR A 88 134.70 83.47 -17.95
CA TYR A 88 135.02 82.43 -16.97
C TYR A 88 135.00 83.02 -15.55
N GLY A 89 134.09 82.50 -14.71
CA GLY A 89 134.01 82.83 -13.28
C GLY A 89 133.04 83.96 -12.93
N SER A 90 132.07 84.25 -13.79
CA SER A 90 131.03 85.25 -13.50
C SER A 90 129.93 84.67 -12.61
N ASN A 91 129.50 85.42 -11.60
CA ASN A 91 128.31 85.06 -10.82
C ASN A 91 127.07 85.62 -11.54
N THR A 92 126.01 84.83 -11.65
CA THR A 92 124.76 85.23 -12.31
C THR A 92 123.58 85.04 -11.38
N TYR A 93 122.70 86.04 -11.29
CA TYR A 93 121.44 85.98 -10.55
C TYR A 93 120.38 86.88 -11.21
N PHE A 94 119.11 86.70 -10.88
CA PHE A 94 118.01 87.44 -11.51
C PHE A 94 117.29 88.31 -10.48
N ILE A 95 116.94 89.53 -10.88
CA ILE A 95 116.23 90.49 -10.04
C ILE A 95 114.98 90.99 -10.75
N GLY A 96 113.89 91.10 -9.99
CA GLY A 96 112.71 91.82 -10.41
C GLY A 96 112.69 93.22 -9.80
N VAL A 97 112.48 94.23 -10.64
CA VAL A 97 112.51 95.64 -10.24
C VAL A 97 111.07 96.16 -10.18
N PRO A 98 110.55 96.55 -9.01
CA PRO A 98 109.20 97.11 -8.89
C PRO A 98 109.15 98.61 -9.27
N THR A 99 108.00 99.06 -9.76
CA THR A 99 107.77 100.41 -10.30
C THR A 99 107.73 101.54 -9.26
N THR A 100 107.50 101.23 -7.98
CA THR A 100 107.40 102.25 -6.91
C THR A 100 108.25 101.90 -5.68
N GLY A 101 109.57 102.11 -5.79
CA GLY A 101 110.46 102.31 -4.63
C GLY A 101 110.41 101.27 -3.48
N GLY A 102 109.90 100.07 -3.73
CA GLY A 102 109.73 98.99 -2.77
C GLY A 102 110.85 97.94 -2.82
N PRO A 103 110.91 97.02 -1.83
CA PRO A 103 112.05 96.11 -1.66
C PRO A 103 112.23 95.18 -2.87
N TYR A 104 113.47 95.09 -3.34
CA TYR A 104 113.89 94.29 -4.48
C TYR A 104 113.72 92.79 -4.18
N TRP A 105 113.27 92.02 -5.16
CA TRP A 105 113.14 90.57 -5.05
C TRP A 105 114.16 89.92 -6.00
N VAL A 106 115.06 89.12 -5.44
CA VAL A 106 115.95 88.24 -6.21
C VAL A 106 115.18 86.94 -6.43
N VAL A 107 115.02 86.56 -7.69
CA VAL A 107 114.28 85.37 -8.10
C VAL A 107 115.29 84.37 -8.60
N ASP A 108 115.06 83.09 -8.30
CA ASP A 108 115.70 82.02 -9.05
C ASP A 108 114.71 81.48 -10.08
N LEU A 109 115.16 81.43 -11.33
CA LEU A 109 114.33 81.28 -12.51
C LEU A 109 114.23 79.81 -12.94
N LYS A 110 113.13 79.44 -13.61
CA LYS A 110 112.83 78.06 -13.99
C LYS A 110 113.69 77.61 -15.17
N VAL A 111 114.75 76.84 -14.95
CA VAL A 111 115.55 76.29 -16.05
C VAL A 111 115.08 74.87 -16.39
N THR A 112 114.61 74.65 -17.63
CA THR A 112 114.39 73.30 -18.18
C THR A 112 115.70 72.80 -18.80
N PRO A 113 116.33 71.72 -18.30
CA PRO A 113 117.54 71.19 -18.89
C PRO A 113 117.25 70.46 -20.21
N PRO A 114 118.20 70.41 -21.17
CA PRO A 114 118.04 69.65 -22.40
C PRO A 114 117.91 68.14 -22.09
N GLY A 115 116.95 67.46 -22.72
CA GLY A 115 116.82 66.00 -22.65
C GLY A 115 115.54 65.47 -21.99
N GLY A 116 114.59 66.34 -21.63
CA GLY A 116 113.23 65.90 -21.25
C GLY A 116 113.11 65.25 -19.86
N ALA A 117 114.07 65.45 -18.96
CA ALA A 117 113.93 65.04 -17.57
C ALA A 117 112.98 65.98 -16.81
N ALA A 118 112.15 65.41 -15.92
CA ALA A 118 111.07 66.12 -15.23
C ALA A 118 111.57 67.29 -14.34
N PRO A 119 110.90 68.46 -14.36
CA PRO A 119 111.32 69.65 -13.62
C PRO A 119 111.28 69.45 -12.10
N GLN A 120 112.35 69.84 -11.40
CA GLN A 120 112.46 69.82 -9.95
C GLN A 120 112.42 71.27 -9.42
N SER A 121 111.54 71.55 -8.46
CA SER A 121 111.33 72.88 -7.89
C SER A 121 112.14 73.06 -6.61
N PHE A 122 112.85 74.19 -6.48
CA PHE A 122 113.50 74.59 -5.23
C PHE A 122 113.12 76.02 -4.86
N ALA A 123 112.90 76.23 -3.56
CA ALA A 123 112.05 77.25 -2.98
C ALA A 123 112.57 78.69 -3.03
N VAL A 124 111.63 79.64 -3.07
CA VAL A 124 111.80 81.08 -2.88
C VAL A 124 112.37 81.38 -1.48
N VAL A 125 113.38 82.24 -1.40
CA VAL A 125 113.83 82.91 -0.15
C VAL A 125 113.47 84.39 -0.28
N SER A 126 112.43 84.85 0.43
CA SER A 126 112.33 86.29 0.72
C SER A 126 113.22 86.58 1.92
N VAL A 127 114.14 87.54 1.80
CA VAL A 127 114.86 88.09 2.95
C VAL A 127 114.24 89.45 3.24
N ASP A 128 113.36 89.52 4.24
CA ASP A 128 112.99 90.79 4.84
C ASP A 128 114.05 91.16 5.90
N GLY A 129 114.49 92.41 5.85
CA GLY A 129 115.58 93.05 6.59
C GLY A 129 116.30 92.31 7.72
N LEU A 130 117.56 91.95 7.50
CA LEU A 130 118.67 92.10 8.47
C LEU A 130 120.02 91.71 7.84
N THR A 131 121.03 92.57 8.03
CA THR A 131 122.42 92.41 7.60
C THR A 131 123.20 91.47 8.53
N GLY A 132 123.80 90.37 8.05
CA GLY A 132 124.77 89.55 8.81
C GLY A 132 124.79 88.03 8.49
N VAL A 133 125.94 87.37 8.75
CA VAL A 133 126.38 86.01 8.29
C VAL A 133 125.48 84.82 8.72
N VAL A 134 125.23 83.86 7.81
CA VAL A 134 124.27 82.73 7.91
C VAL A 134 124.93 81.37 8.23
N ASP A 135 124.40 80.62 9.22
CA ASP A 135 124.77 79.23 9.61
C ASP A 135 123.69 78.21 9.15
N LEU A 136 124.12 77.00 8.73
CA LEU A 136 123.36 76.03 7.91
C LEU A 136 123.08 74.66 8.59
N SER A 137 123.16 74.54 9.92
CA SER A 137 123.09 73.24 10.63
C SER A 137 121.70 72.54 10.72
N GLY A 138 120.62 73.06 10.10
CA GLY A 138 119.24 72.59 10.29
C GLY A 138 118.62 71.63 9.26
N ARG A 139 119.38 71.04 8.31
CA ARG A 139 118.77 70.32 7.15
C ARG A 139 119.02 68.81 6.99
N TYR A 140 119.60 68.08 7.95
CA TYR A 140 119.77 66.61 7.84
C TYR A 140 119.57 65.85 9.18
N LEU A 141 118.96 64.64 9.11
CA LEU A 141 118.93 63.66 10.22
C LEU A 141 120.16 62.72 10.08
N GLY A 142 120.92 62.52 11.16
CA GLY A 142 122.17 61.76 11.10
C GLY A 142 121.98 60.26 10.80
N LEU A 143 122.94 59.63 10.12
CA LEU A 143 122.95 58.20 9.79
C LEU A 143 122.96 57.27 11.02
N GLY A 144 123.28 57.79 12.21
CA GLY A 144 123.18 57.09 13.49
C GLY A 144 121.79 57.11 14.14
N GLY A 145 120.80 57.73 13.49
CA GLY A 145 119.45 57.94 14.02
C GLY A 145 119.26 59.28 14.74
N GLY A 146 117.99 59.68 14.90
CA GLY A 146 117.55 60.89 15.61
C GLY A 146 116.05 60.82 15.93
N THR A 147 115.56 61.76 16.76
CA THR A 147 114.17 61.75 17.25
C THR A 147 113.27 62.60 16.36
N LEU A 148 112.22 61.99 15.79
CA LEU A 148 111.20 62.70 15.01
C LEU A 148 110.02 63.10 15.90
N THR A 149 109.54 64.33 15.75
CA THR A 149 108.23 64.76 16.29
C THR A 149 107.32 65.08 15.10
N GLY A 150 106.33 64.22 14.84
CA GLY A 150 105.43 64.30 13.68
C GLY A 150 105.26 62.96 12.94
N ALA A 151 104.29 62.90 12.02
CA ALA A 151 103.97 61.68 11.26
C ALA A 151 105.03 61.38 10.19
N LEU A 152 105.45 60.11 10.09
CA LEU A 152 106.36 59.62 9.06
C LEU A 152 105.55 59.06 7.87
N THR A 153 105.69 59.68 6.70
CA THR A 153 105.03 59.23 5.46
C THR A 153 106.05 58.48 4.59
N LEU A 154 105.77 57.21 4.31
CA LEU A 154 106.62 56.34 3.49
C LEU A 154 106.09 56.29 2.05
N ASN A 155 106.97 56.27 1.06
CA ASN A 155 106.61 56.42 -0.35
C ASN A 155 106.15 55.12 -1.04
N ALA A 156 106.36 53.95 -0.41
CA ALA A 156 105.96 52.65 -0.95
C ALA A 156 105.86 51.59 0.16
N ASP A 157 105.21 50.46 -0.17
CA ASP A 157 105.17 49.27 0.68
C ASP A 157 106.57 48.63 0.81
N PRO A 158 106.88 47.99 1.95
CA PRO A 158 108.21 47.45 2.23
C PRO A 158 108.54 46.29 1.26
N ALA A 159 109.69 46.39 0.60
CA ALA A 159 110.23 45.38 -0.31
C ALA A 159 111.27 44.45 0.36
N SER A 160 111.76 44.82 1.55
CA SER A 160 112.77 44.06 2.30
C SER A 160 112.41 43.96 3.77
N ALA A 161 112.79 42.87 4.43
CA ALA A 161 112.21 42.43 5.71
C ALA A 161 112.42 43.41 6.89
N LEU A 162 113.43 44.28 6.85
CA LEU A 162 113.72 45.25 7.92
C LEU A 162 113.30 46.69 7.57
N GLN A 163 112.52 46.87 6.50
CA GLN A 163 111.92 48.17 6.17
C GLN A 163 110.67 48.42 7.03
N ALA A 164 110.41 49.69 7.33
CA ALA A 164 109.18 50.09 8.01
C ALA A 164 107.97 49.86 7.08
N ALA A 165 106.93 49.21 7.58
CA ALA A 165 105.75 48.84 6.81
C ALA A 165 104.66 49.91 6.81
N THR A 166 103.97 50.09 5.69
CA THR A 166 102.76 50.93 5.58
C THR A 166 101.54 50.17 6.13
N LYS A 167 100.46 50.88 6.51
CA LYS A 167 99.21 50.23 6.94
C LYS A 167 98.50 49.49 5.79
N GLN A 168 98.54 50.04 4.58
CA GLN A 168 97.94 49.42 3.39
C GLN A 168 98.52 48.03 3.10
N TYR A 169 99.84 47.86 3.28
CA TYR A 169 100.49 46.55 3.14
C TYR A 169 99.92 45.51 4.12
N VAL A 170 99.69 45.89 5.37
CA VAL A 170 99.19 45.01 6.43
C VAL A 170 97.72 44.61 6.21
N ASP A 171 96.90 45.53 5.73
CA ASP A 171 95.46 45.29 5.50
C ASP A 171 95.22 44.34 4.32
N ASN A 172 95.99 44.45 3.23
CA ASN A 172 95.89 43.54 2.07
C ASN A 172 96.29 42.09 2.38
N HIS A 173 97.12 41.86 3.41
CA HIS A 173 97.54 40.51 3.82
C HIS A 173 96.60 39.86 4.85
N SER A 174 95.62 40.60 5.39
CA SER A 174 94.68 40.08 6.39
C SER A 174 93.33 39.64 5.80
N GLY A 175 93.02 39.99 4.54
CA GLY A 175 91.76 39.69 3.85
C GLY A 175 91.78 38.59 2.79
N SER A 176 92.93 37.94 2.54
CA SER A 176 93.09 36.97 1.46
C SER A 176 93.54 35.59 1.99
N ALA A 177 92.61 34.88 2.64
CA ALA A 177 92.70 33.44 2.85
C ALA A 177 91.62 32.76 2.02
N THR A 178 91.99 32.38 0.79
CA THR A 178 91.23 31.50 -0.07
C THR A 178 90.90 30.15 0.60
N GLY A 179 89.62 29.88 0.86
CA GLY A 179 88.98 28.63 0.44
C GLY A 179 88.98 27.36 1.31
N ALA A 180 88.80 27.40 2.64
CA ALA A 180 88.70 26.15 3.43
C ALA A 180 87.44 25.94 4.29
N TYR A 181 86.59 26.94 4.56
CA TYR A 181 85.44 26.76 5.47
C TYR A 181 84.22 27.59 5.08
N VAL A 182 83.01 27.03 5.30
CA VAL A 182 81.75 27.79 5.30
C VAL A 182 81.63 28.53 6.65
N PRO A 183 81.34 29.84 6.68
CA PRO A 183 81.21 30.59 7.93
C PRO A 183 80.11 30.03 8.84
N LEU A 184 80.34 30.08 10.16
CA LEU A 184 79.37 29.66 11.20
C LEU A 184 78.07 30.49 11.19
N SER A 185 78.09 31.69 10.61
CA SER A 185 76.93 32.56 10.38
C SER A 185 76.11 32.18 9.12
N GLY A 186 76.52 31.13 8.41
CA GLY A 186 76.01 30.79 7.09
C GLY A 186 76.80 31.44 5.97
N GLY A 187 76.87 30.75 4.83
CA GLY A 187 77.48 31.22 3.58
C GLY A 187 76.92 30.46 2.39
N THR A 188 77.14 30.98 1.18
CA THR A 188 76.71 30.35 -0.08
C THR A 188 77.88 29.62 -0.72
N MET A 189 77.71 28.34 -1.05
CA MET A 189 78.68 27.55 -1.85
C MET A 189 78.15 27.29 -3.26
N SER A 190 79.06 27.26 -4.24
CA SER A 190 78.79 26.77 -5.60
C SER A 190 79.40 25.38 -5.74
N GLY A 191 78.58 24.37 -6.05
CA GLY A 191 78.98 22.96 -6.11
C GLY A 191 78.39 22.09 -4.99
N ALA A 192 78.59 20.76 -5.09
CA ALA A 192 78.05 19.79 -4.13
C ALA A 192 78.90 19.72 -2.85
N LEU A 193 78.24 19.56 -1.70
CA LEU A 193 78.88 19.31 -0.41
C LEU A 193 79.01 17.80 -0.17
N VAL A 194 80.24 17.28 -0.14
CA VAL A 194 80.51 15.88 0.21
C VAL A 194 80.78 15.79 1.72
N LEU A 195 79.93 15.07 2.43
CA LEU A 195 80.03 14.89 3.89
C LEU A 195 80.74 13.55 4.22
N PRO A 196 81.51 13.47 5.31
CA PRO A 196 82.25 12.25 5.67
C PRO A 196 81.35 11.11 6.16
N GLY A 197 80.06 11.37 6.40
CA GLY A 197 79.10 10.37 6.85
C GLY A 197 77.69 10.92 7.00
N ASN A 198 76.78 10.05 7.41
CA ASN A 198 75.40 10.39 7.73
C ASN A 198 75.30 11.19 9.04
N PRO A 199 74.27 12.03 9.20
CA PRO A 199 74.09 12.84 10.40
C PRO A 199 73.89 11.98 11.66
N SER A 200 74.60 12.32 12.73
CA SER A 200 74.45 11.73 14.06
C SER A 200 73.77 12.67 15.08
N THR A 201 73.59 13.94 14.72
CA THR A 201 72.84 14.93 15.51
C THR A 201 71.84 15.67 14.63
N ALA A 202 70.76 16.19 15.24
CA ALA A 202 69.61 16.74 14.53
C ALA A 202 69.92 17.97 13.64
N LEU A 203 70.99 18.70 13.92
CA LEU A 203 71.36 19.92 13.19
C LEU A 203 72.52 19.71 12.21
N GLN A 204 72.94 18.47 11.98
CA GLN A 204 73.92 18.16 10.93
C GLN A 204 73.24 18.14 9.56
N ALA A 205 73.98 18.55 8.53
CA ALA A 205 73.55 18.40 7.14
C ALA A 205 73.41 16.90 6.79
N ALA A 206 72.35 16.53 6.08
CA ALA A 206 72.09 15.15 5.68
C ALA A 206 72.59 14.88 4.24
N PRO A 207 73.42 13.85 4.00
CA PRO A 207 73.74 13.42 2.64
C PRO A 207 72.54 12.72 2.00
N LYS A 208 72.46 12.72 0.65
CA LYS A 208 71.35 12.12 -0.11
C LYS A 208 71.08 10.66 0.29
N GLN A 209 72.12 9.86 0.51
CA GLN A 209 71.99 8.45 0.92
C GLN A 209 71.22 8.27 2.24
N TYR A 210 71.39 9.18 3.21
CA TYR A 210 70.64 9.12 4.46
C TYR A 210 69.14 9.30 4.22
N VAL A 211 68.78 10.28 3.39
CA VAL A 211 67.39 10.55 3.01
C VAL A 211 66.81 9.41 2.19
N ASP A 212 67.54 8.90 1.19
CA ASP A 212 67.09 7.79 0.35
C ASP A 212 66.84 6.52 1.20
N ASN A 213 67.73 6.21 2.14
CA ASN A 213 67.55 5.07 3.05
C ASN A 213 66.38 5.27 4.01
N ALA A 214 66.18 6.49 4.53
CA ALA A 214 65.04 6.80 5.39
C ALA A 214 63.71 6.66 4.63
N VAL A 215 63.65 7.07 3.37
CA VAL A 215 62.47 6.92 2.51
C VAL A 215 62.24 5.45 2.14
N ALA A 216 63.29 4.72 1.76
CA ALA A 216 63.20 3.29 1.45
C ALA A 216 62.76 2.44 2.64
N ALA A 217 63.12 2.83 3.87
CA ALA A 217 62.69 2.15 5.09
C ALA A 217 61.19 2.36 5.42
N VAL A 218 60.56 3.38 4.84
CA VAL A 218 59.12 3.69 5.04
C VAL A 218 58.26 3.19 3.86
N SER A 219 58.88 2.94 2.69
CA SER A 219 58.24 2.34 1.51
C SER A 219 57.73 0.93 1.82
N GLY A 220 56.41 0.79 2.00
CA GLY A 220 55.73 -0.48 2.35
C GLY A 220 54.88 -0.44 3.61
N THR A 221 54.80 0.70 4.32
CA THR A 221 53.96 0.86 5.52
C THR A 221 52.67 1.65 5.28
N TYR A 222 52.47 2.18 4.07
CA TYR A 222 51.30 2.96 3.68
C TYR A 222 50.85 2.59 2.27
N VAL A 223 49.54 2.67 2.01
CA VAL A 223 48.92 2.52 0.70
C VAL A 223 48.85 3.89 0.03
N ASP A 224 49.34 4.01 -1.20
CA ASP A 224 49.32 5.26 -1.96
C ASP A 224 47.89 5.70 -2.33
N THR A 225 47.63 7.01 -2.25
CA THR A 225 46.32 7.60 -2.60
C THR A 225 46.00 7.51 -4.09
N ALA A 226 47.02 7.37 -4.95
CA ALA A 226 46.88 7.14 -6.39
C ALA A 226 46.61 5.66 -6.75
N GLY A 227 46.61 4.77 -5.75
CA GLY A 227 46.47 3.34 -5.91
C GLY A 227 47.79 2.62 -5.65
N ASP A 228 47.69 1.55 -4.86
CA ASP A 228 48.76 0.61 -4.56
C ASP A 228 48.25 -0.82 -4.81
N THR A 229 49.15 -1.78 -5.02
CA THR A 229 48.82 -3.20 -5.11
C THR A 229 49.22 -3.89 -3.82
N MET A 230 48.27 -4.09 -2.91
CA MET A 230 48.54 -4.81 -1.66
C MET A 230 48.82 -6.29 -1.93
N THR A 231 50.04 -6.75 -1.64
CA THR A 231 50.35 -8.18 -1.55
C THR A 231 50.21 -8.63 -0.10
N GLY A 232 49.10 -9.29 0.25
CA GLY A 232 48.83 -9.79 1.60
C GLY A 232 47.41 -9.47 2.10
N ALA A 233 47.08 -9.92 3.31
CA ALA A 233 45.77 -9.66 3.93
C ALA A 233 45.72 -8.27 4.58
N LEU A 234 44.66 -7.51 4.32
CA LEU A 234 44.35 -6.26 5.02
C LEU A 234 43.48 -6.54 6.24
N THR A 235 44.02 -6.34 7.44
CA THR A 235 43.29 -6.48 8.71
C THR A 235 42.72 -5.12 9.13
N LEU A 236 41.39 -4.99 9.15
CA LEU A 236 40.69 -3.78 9.57
C LEU A 236 40.30 -3.87 11.05
N SER A 237 40.35 -2.76 11.79
CA SER A 237 40.05 -2.70 13.23
C SER A 237 38.57 -2.83 13.59
N GLY A 238 37.68 -2.79 12.58
CA GLY A 238 36.23 -2.87 12.79
C GLY A 238 35.45 -2.86 11.47
N ALA A 239 34.12 -2.85 11.60
CA ALA A 239 33.21 -2.73 10.47
C ALA A 239 33.23 -1.29 9.87
N PRO A 240 32.83 -1.13 8.60
CA PRO A 240 32.65 0.18 7.97
C PRO A 240 31.72 1.10 8.77
N SER A 241 32.11 2.37 8.92
CA SER A 241 31.29 3.44 9.51
C SER A 241 30.94 4.55 8.51
N SER A 242 31.58 4.56 7.35
CA SER A 242 31.28 5.46 6.21
C SER A 242 31.15 4.64 4.93
N GLY A 243 30.36 5.14 3.98
CA GLY A 243 30.03 4.42 2.74
C GLY A 243 31.21 4.12 1.81
N LEU A 244 32.36 4.77 2.00
CA LEU A 244 33.58 4.54 1.19
C LEU A 244 34.65 3.74 1.95
N HIS A 245 34.36 3.24 3.16
CA HIS A 245 35.31 2.39 3.89
C HIS A 245 35.35 0.98 3.28
N ALA A 246 36.53 0.36 3.29
CA ALA A 246 36.68 -1.06 2.97
C ALA A 246 35.92 -1.91 4.01
N ALA A 247 35.23 -2.96 3.54
CA ALA A 247 34.44 -3.85 4.39
C ALA A 247 35.24 -5.08 4.83
N THR A 248 35.07 -5.50 6.09
CA THR A 248 35.55 -6.80 6.55
C THR A 248 34.70 -7.92 5.97
N LYS A 249 35.28 -9.12 5.78
CA LYS A 249 34.53 -10.31 5.38
C LYS A 249 33.34 -10.58 6.32
N THR A 250 33.55 -10.50 7.63
CA THR A 250 32.49 -10.70 8.62
C THR A 250 31.31 -9.73 8.44
N TYR A 251 31.57 -8.47 8.10
CA TYR A 251 30.50 -7.50 7.82
C TYR A 251 29.69 -7.93 6.59
N VAL A 252 30.36 -8.30 5.49
CA VAL A 252 29.70 -8.74 4.26
C VAL A 252 28.92 -10.05 4.47
N ASP A 253 29.48 -11.00 5.21
CA ASP A 253 28.83 -12.28 5.52
C ASP A 253 27.59 -12.07 6.40
N ASN A 254 27.64 -11.15 7.37
CA ASN A 254 26.50 -10.79 8.21
C ASN A 254 25.39 -10.11 7.40
N GLU A 255 25.74 -9.17 6.52
CA GLU A 255 24.76 -8.53 5.64
C GLU A 255 24.15 -9.53 4.65
N THR A 256 24.94 -10.46 4.12
CA THR A 256 24.46 -11.54 3.26
C THR A 256 23.49 -12.46 3.99
N THR A 257 23.81 -12.80 5.24
CA THR A 257 22.93 -13.63 6.10
C THR A 257 21.63 -12.91 6.41
N ARG A 258 21.70 -11.63 6.76
CA ARG A 258 20.52 -10.77 7.01
C ARG A 258 19.63 -10.67 5.77
N ALA A 259 20.23 -10.44 4.59
CA ALA A 259 19.51 -10.36 3.33
C ALA A 259 18.84 -11.71 3.00
N THR A 260 19.56 -12.81 3.09
CA THR A 260 19.03 -14.17 2.84
C THR A 260 17.87 -14.50 3.79
N GLY A 261 17.99 -14.15 5.07
CA GLY A 261 16.93 -14.35 6.06
C GLY A 261 15.68 -13.49 5.81
N ALA A 262 15.86 -12.24 5.38
CA ALA A 262 14.75 -11.36 5.02
C ALA A 262 14.05 -11.80 3.72
N GLU A 263 14.81 -12.22 2.72
CA GLU A 263 14.29 -12.72 1.45
C GLU A 263 13.51 -14.03 1.64
N ALA A 264 13.93 -14.89 2.57
CA ALA A 264 13.20 -16.10 2.94
C ALA A 264 11.82 -15.84 3.57
N LEU A 265 11.58 -14.62 4.08
CA LEU A 265 10.27 -14.21 4.64
C LEU A 265 9.34 -13.61 3.57
N LEU A 266 9.85 -13.31 2.38
CA LEU A 266 9.02 -12.78 1.29
C LEU A 266 8.20 -13.90 0.65
N ALA A 267 6.94 -13.62 0.35
CA ALA A 267 6.10 -14.55 -0.38
C ALA A 267 6.60 -14.70 -1.84
N PRO A 268 6.66 -15.92 -2.42
CA PRO A 268 7.07 -16.14 -3.80
C PRO A 268 6.21 -15.34 -4.80
N LYS A 269 6.82 -14.68 -5.79
CA LYS A 269 6.08 -13.88 -6.80
C LYS A 269 5.09 -14.72 -7.61
N ALA A 270 5.44 -15.96 -7.91
CA ALA A 270 4.58 -16.91 -8.60
C ALA A 270 3.94 -17.86 -7.56
N SER A 271 2.61 -17.87 -7.51
CA SER A 271 1.83 -18.76 -6.63
C SER A 271 2.28 -18.72 -5.16
N PRO A 272 2.29 -17.54 -4.50
CA PRO A 272 2.64 -17.47 -3.09
C PRO A 272 1.68 -18.31 -2.24
N THR A 273 2.24 -19.11 -1.34
CA THR A 273 1.47 -19.77 -0.27
C THR A 273 1.64 -18.96 1.01
N PHE A 274 0.56 -18.37 1.50
CA PHE A 274 0.55 -17.64 2.76
C PHE A 274 0.21 -18.59 3.93
N THR A 275 1.01 -18.56 4.99
CA THR A 275 0.69 -19.24 6.25
C THR A 275 0.25 -18.18 7.27
N GLY A 276 -0.94 -18.35 7.87
CA GLY A 276 -1.53 -17.39 8.83
C GLY A 276 -2.67 -16.53 8.27
N THR A 277 -3.12 -15.54 9.06
CA THR A 277 -4.24 -14.66 8.70
C THR A 277 -3.77 -13.56 7.76
N VAL A 278 -4.22 -13.60 6.50
CA VAL A 278 -3.96 -12.54 5.51
C VAL A 278 -5.04 -11.46 5.62
N SER A 279 -4.68 -10.27 6.11
CA SER A 279 -5.57 -9.10 6.16
C SER A 279 -5.45 -8.24 4.89
N GLY A 280 -6.52 -7.54 4.51
CA GLY A 280 -6.53 -6.59 3.37
C GLY A 280 -6.87 -7.18 2.01
N ILE A 281 -7.10 -8.50 1.90
CA ILE A 281 -7.60 -9.14 0.67
C ILE A 281 -9.11 -9.05 0.61
N THR A 282 -9.65 -8.46 -0.46
CA THR A 282 -11.09 -8.44 -0.73
C THR A 282 -11.48 -9.59 -1.64
N LYS A 283 -12.76 -9.97 -1.65
CA LYS A 283 -13.32 -10.97 -2.58
C LYS A 283 -12.96 -10.68 -4.05
N SER A 284 -12.90 -9.40 -4.44
CA SER A 284 -12.53 -8.99 -5.80
C SER A 284 -11.06 -9.26 -6.12
N MET A 285 -10.15 -9.14 -5.15
CA MET A 285 -8.71 -9.31 -5.37
C MET A 285 -8.32 -10.74 -5.73
N VAL A 286 -9.16 -11.72 -5.39
CA VAL A 286 -8.95 -13.15 -5.70
C VAL A 286 -9.96 -13.70 -6.72
N GLY A 287 -10.68 -12.82 -7.44
CA GLY A 287 -11.64 -13.24 -8.46
C GLY A 287 -12.91 -13.92 -7.92
N LEU A 288 -13.19 -13.79 -6.63
CA LEU A 288 -14.35 -14.37 -5.94
C LEU A 288 -15.43 -13.32 -5.65
N GLY A 289 -15.57 -12.30 -6.49
CA GLY A 289 -16.50 -11.17 -6.28
C GLY A 289 -17.96 -11.56 -6.07
N ASN A 290 -18.36 -12.73 -6.57
CA ASN A 290 -19.72 -13.30 -6.42
C ASN A 290 -19.85 -14.31 -5.28
N VAL A 291 -18.75 -14.60 -4.56
CA VAL A 291 -18.75 -15.56 -3.45
C VAL A 291 -18.94 -14.80 -2.15
N ASP A 292 -20.03 -15.08 -1.44
CA ASP A 292 -20.23 -14.58 -0.09
C ASP A 292 -19.60 -15.49 0.96
N ASN A 293 -18.92 -14.88 1.95
CA ASN A 293 -18.40 -15.56 3.12
C ASN A 293 -19.52 -15.73 4.15
N THR A 294 -20.57 -16.42 3.75
CA THR A 294 -21.67 -16.81 4.62
C THR A 294 -21.46 -18.27 5.00
N ALA A 295 -21.64 -18.62 6.28
CA ALA A 295 -21.73 -20.02 6.70
C ALA A 295 -22.74 -20.76 5.81
N ASP A 296 -22.60 -22.08 5.64
CA ASP A 296 -23.47 -22.83 4.72
C ASP A 296 -24.97 -22.61 4.97
N THR A 297 -25.36 -22.32 6.21
CA THR A 297 -26.73 -21.96 6.62
C THR A 297 -27.25 -20.63 6.08
N GLY A 298 -26.37 -19.70 5.69
CA GLY A 298 -26.71 -18.38 5.16
C GLY A 298 -26.46 -18.20 3.66
N LYS A 299 -26.03 -19.25 2.95
CA LYS A 299 -25.89 -19.21 1.49
C LYS A 299 -27.27 -19.17 0.83
N PRO A 300 -27.56 -18.21 -0.07
CA PRO A 300 -28.80 -18.21 -0.82
C PRO A 300 -28.88 -19.45 -1.72
N VAL A 301 -30.07 -20.04 -1.82
CA VAL A 301 -30.34 -21.11 -2.79
C VAL A 301 -30.20 -20.51 -4.20
N SER A 302 -29.43 -21.16 -5.08
CA SER A 302 -29.28 -20.68 -6.46
C SER A 302 -30.62 -20.69 -7.20
N THR A 303 -30.80 -19.81 -8.19
CA THR A 303 -32.03 -19.76 -9.00
C THR A 303 -32.37 -21.11 -9.64
N ALA A 304 -31.36 -21.88 -10.07
CA ALA A 304 -31.54 -23.22 -10.62
C ALA A 304 -32.06 -24.22 -9.58
N GLN A 305 -31.50 -24.20 -8.35
CA GLN A 305 -31.99 -25.03 -7.25
C GLN A 305 -33.41 -24.63 -6.85
N GLN A 306 -33.71 -23.32 -6.77
CA GLN A 306 -35.06 -22.86 -6.43
C GLN A 306 -36.08 -23.28 -7.49
N THR A 307 -35.74 -23.17 -8.78
CA THR A 307 -36.61 -23.61 -9.87
C THR A 307 -36.88 -25.11 -9.78
N ALA A 308 -35.87 -25.93 -9.50
CA ALA A 308 -36.03 -27.37 -9.32
C ALA A 308 -36.85 -27.72 -8.07
N LEU A 309 -36.72 -26.96 -6.97
CA LEU A 309 -37.54 -27.13 -5.77
C LEU A 309 -39.00 -26.77 -6.01
N ASN A 310 -39.28 -25.71 -6.77
CA ASN A 310 -40.64 -25.28 -7.13
C ASN A 310 -41.40 -26.30 -7.98
N LEU A 311 -40.70 -27.27 -8.59
CA LEU A 311 -41.32 -28.38 -9.34
C LEU A 311 -41.73 -29.56 -8.44
N LYS A 312 -41.27 -29.60 -7.18
CA LYS A 312 -41.69 -30.63 -6.24
C LYS A 312 -43.06 -30.27 -5.67
N ALA A 313 -43.90 -31.28 -5.45
CA ALA A 313 -45.18 -31.09 -4.79
C ALA A 313 -44.96 -30.69 -3.33
N ASP A 314 -45.83 -29.81 -2.81
CA ASP A 314 -45.80 -29.39 -1.42
C ASP A 314 -46.03 -30.57 -0.46
N LEU A 315 -45.37 -30.57 0.70
CA LEU A 315 -45.55 -31.63 1.70
C LEU A 315 -46.96 -31.62 2.30
N ALA A 316 -47.52 -30.43 2.55
CA ALA A 316 -48.85 -30.26 3.09
C ALA A 316 -49.83 -29.92 1.96
N SER A 317 -50.87 -30.75 1.81
CA SER A 317 -51.92 -30.56 0.80
C SER A 317 -51.41 -30.39 -0.64
N PRO A 318 -50.54 -31.30 -1.14
CA PRO A 318 -50.07 -31.23 -2.52
C PRO A 318 -51.25 -31.22 -3.49
N THR A 319 -51.21 -30.31 -4.48
CA THR A 319 -52.14 -30.31 -5.60
C THR A 319 -51.44 -30.83 -6.84
N PHE A 320 -51.93 -31.93 -7.42
CA PHE A 320 -51.40 -32.52 -8.64
C PHE A 320 -52.26 -32.11 -9.84
N THR A 321 -51.64 -31.56 -10.89
CA THR A 321 -52.33 -31.10 -12.11
C THR A 321 -52.23 -32.09 -13.29
N GLY A 322 -51.57 -33.23 -13.09
CA GLY A 322 -51.40 -34.30 -14.08
C GLY A 322 -51.68 -35.70 -13.51
N THR A 323 -51.53 -36.73 -14.34
CA THR A 323 -51.71 -38.13 -13.94
C THR A 323 -50.67 -38.54 -12.90
N VAL A 324 -51.12 -38.89 -11.70
CA VAL A 324 -50.25 -39.41 -10.64
C VAL A 324 -50.17 -40.94 -10.77
N SER A 325 -49.10 -41.44 -11.41
CA SER A 325 -48.83 -42.89 -11.47
C SER A 325 -48.30 -43.42 -10.13
N GLY A 326 -48.58 -44.69 -9.84
CA GLY A 326 -48.05 -45.39 -8.67
C GLY A 326 -48.91 -45.31 -7.41
N ILE A 327 -50.01 -44.55 -7.43
CA ILE A 327 -50.98 -44.53 -6.32
C ILE A 327 -51.94 -45.73 -6.43
N SER A 328 -51.95 -46.58 -5.41
CA SER A 328 -52.93 -47.66 -5.28
C SER A 328 -54.12 -47.21 -4.42
N LYS A 329 -55.23 -47.94 -4.51
CA LYS A 329 -56.40 -47.78 -3.62
C LYS A 329 -56.01 -47.80 -2.14
N SER A 330 -55.01 -48.60 -1.76
CA SER A 330 -54.53 -48.68 -0.36
C SER A 330 -53.75 -47.43 0.07
N MET A 331 -53.00 -46.79 -0.83
CA MET A 331 -52.20 -45.59 -0.50
C MET A 331 -53.05 -44.38 -0.10
N VAL A 332 -54.32 -44.34 -0.54
CA VAL A 332 -55.28 -43.27 -0.20
C VAL A 332 -56.37 -43.73 0.76
N GLY A 333 -56.21 -44.87 1.43
CA GLY A 333 -57.18 -45.39 2.39
C GLY A 333 -58.50 -45.88 1.78
N LEU A 334 -58.56 -46.05 0.46
CA LEU A 334 -59.73 -46.47 -0.30
C LEU A 334 -59.66 -47.96 -0.69
N GLY A 335 -59.08 -48.81 0.17
CA GLY A 335 -58.84 -50.22 -0.13
C GLY A 335 -60.09 -51.03 -0.52
N ASN A 336 -61.27 -50.55 -0.13
CA ASN A 336 -62.57 -51.16 -0.44
C ASN A 336 -63.27 -50.54 -1.67
N VAL A 337 -62.69 -49.50 -2.28
CA VAL A 337 -63.28 -48.80 -3.43
C VAL A 337 -62.79 -49.45 -4.71
N ASP A 338 -63.68 -50.07 -5.46
CA ASP A 338 -63.38 -50.55 -6.80
C ASP A 338 -63.66 -49.50 -7.87
N ASN A 339 -62.79 -49.44 -8.89
CA ASN A 339 -62.98 -48.60 -10.08
C ASN A 339 -63.93 -49.31 -11.06
N THR A 340 -65.10 -49.69 -10.56
CA THR A 340 -66.14 -50.34 -11.34
C THR A 340 -67.17 -49.27 -11.72
N ALA A 341 -67.48 -49.16 -13.01
CA ALA A 341 -68.57 -48.29 -13.47
C ALA A 341 -69.86 -48.60 -12.69
N ASP A 342 -70.75 -47.62 -12.54
CA ASP A 342 -71.96 -47.77 -11.72
C ASP A 342 -72.81 -48.99 -12.10
N THR A 343 -72.80 -49.38 -13.38
CA THR A 343 -73.49 -50.57 -13.89
C THR A 343 -72.93 -51.91 -13.40
N GLY A 344 -71.67 -51.96 -12.95
CA GLY A 344 -71.02 -53.15 -12.41
C GLY A 344 -70.89 -53.15 -10.88
N LYS A 345 -71.39 -52.12 -10.18
CA LYS A 345 -71.35 -52.08 -8.71
C LYS A 345 -72.29 -53.15 -8.15
N PRO A 346 -71.82 -54.02 -7.22
CA PRO A 346 -72.71 -54.97 -6.56
C PRO A 346 -73.76 -54.24 -5.74
N VAL A 347 -74.99 -54.77 -5.70
CA VAL A 347 -76.05 -54.29 -4.81
C VAL A 347 -75.59 -54.49 -3.37
N SER A 348 -75.72 -53.47 -2.53
CA SER A 348 -75.31 -53.58 -1.13
C SER A 348 -76.21 -54.58 -0.38
N THR A 349 -75.68 -55.20 0.68
CA THR A 349 -76.47 -56.14 1.51
C THR A 349 -77.78 -55.51 1.99
N ALA A 350 -77.76 -54.24 2.41
CA ALA A 350 -78.95 -53.53 2.86
C ALA A 350 -80.00 -53.35 1.75
N GLN A 351 -79.57 -53.03 0.52
CA GLN A 351 -80.46 -52.94 -0.61
C GLN A 351 -81.04 -54.31 -0.98
N GLN A 352 -80.22 -55.38 -0.95
CA GLN A 352 -80.70 -56.73 -1.23
C GLN A 352 -81.73 -57.19 -0.18
N THR A 353 -81.49 -56.93 1.11
CA THR A 353 -82.45 -57.24 2.17
C THR A 353 -83.78 -56.51 1.96
N ALA A 354 -83.75 -55.23 1.58
CA ALA A 354 -84.96 -54.45 1.30
C ALA A 354 -85.71 -54.96 0.05
N LEU A 355 -84.98 -55.40 -0.97
CA LEU A 355 -85.58 -56.00 -2.17
C LEU A 355 -86.23 -57.35 -1.86
N ASN A 356 -85.61 -58.18 -1.02
CA ASN A 356 -86.16 -59.49 -0.61
C ASN A 356 -87.48 -59.40 0.17
N LEU A 357 -87.86 -58.21 0.66
CA LEU A 357 -89.15 -57.98 1.33
C LEU A 357 -90.28 -57.64 0.36
N LYS A 358 -89.98 -57.36 -0.91
CA LYS A 358 -91.00 -57.08 -1.92
C LYS A 358 -91.56 -58.38 -2.49
N ALA A 359 -92.87 -58.43 -2.71
CA ALA A 359 -93.48 -59.53 -3.42
C ALA A 359 -93.07 -59.53 -4.90
N ASP A 360 -92.92 -60.71 -5.48
CA ASP A 360 -92.63 -60.86 -6.90
C ASP A 360 -93.78 -60.33 -7.78
N LEU A 361 -93.42 -59.78 -8.95
CA LEU A 361 -94.41 -59.28 -9.91
C LEU A 361 -95.26 -60.41 -10.52
N ALA A 362 -94.63 -61.56 -10.79
CA ALA A 362 -95.28 -62.72 -11.36
C ALA A 362 -95.47 -63.78 -10.28
N SER A 363 -96.71 -64.27 -10.13
CA SER A 363 -97.06 -65.34 -9.18
C SER A 363 -96.60 -65.08 -7.73
N PRO A 364 -96.95 -63.94 -7.13
CA PRO A 364 -96.57 -63.67 -5.74
C PRO A 364 -97.16 -64.71 -4.80
N THR A 365 -96.34 -65.16 -3.85
CA THR A 365 -96.81 -65.97 -2.71
C THR A 365 -96.87 -65.08 -1.47
N PHE A 366 -98.04 -64.99 -0.84
CA PHE A 366 -98.23 -64.28 0.43
C PHE A 366 -98.36 -65.29 1.57
N THR A 367 -97.58 -65.13 2.63
CA THR A 367 -97.57 -66.03 3.81
C THR A 367 -98.31 -65.43 5.02
N GLY A 368 -98.93 -64.25 4.87
CA GLY A 368 -99.63 -63.51 5.92
C GLY A 368 -101.00 -62.98 5.50
N THR A 369 -101.55 -62.08 6.31
CA THR A 369 -102.83 -61.42 6.00
C THR A 369 -102.64 -60.44 4.84
N VAL A 370 -103.42 -60.61 3.77
CA VAL A 370 -103.46 -59.68 2.64
C VAL A 370 -104.51 -58.62 2.93
N ASN A 371 -104.08 -57.38 3.19
CA ASN A 371 -104.98 -56.24 3.32
C ASN A 371 -105.10 -55.52 1.98
N ALA A 372 -106.14 -55.85 1.20
CA ALA A 372 -106.42 -55.24 -0.10
C ALA A 372 -107.77 -54.52 -0.07
N ALA A 373 -107.83 -53.31 -0.66
CA ALA A 373 -109.08 -52.54 -0.76
C ALA A 373 -110.12 -53.23 -1.65
N ALA A 374 -109.65 -53.88 -2.72
CA ALA A 374 -110.46 -54.72 -3.60
C ALA A 374 -109.58 -55.85 -4.17
N VAL A 375 -110.18 -57.02 -4.36
CA VAL A 375 -109.54 -58.15 -5.05
C VAL A 375 -110.34 -58.43 -6.32
N THR A 376 -109.71 -58.23 -7.48
CA THR A 376 -110.31 -58.54 -8.79
C THR A 376 -109.54 -59.68 -9.43
N THR A 377 -110.21 -60.76 -9.80
CA THR A 377 -109.60 -61.93 -10.43
C THR A 377 -110.24 -62.18 -11.79
N SER A 378 -109.42 -62.46 -12.81
CA SER A 378 -109.91 -62.80 -14.16
C SER A 378 -110.44 -64.24 -14.27
N GLY A 379 -110.46 -65.00 -13.17
CA GLY A 379 -110.87 -66.39 -13.10
C GLY A 379 -111.43 -66.76 -11.73
N THR A 380 -111.47 -68.07 -11.46
CA THR A 380 -112.01 -68.62 -10.21
C THR A 380 -111.14 -68.31 -9.00
N VAL A 381 -111.76 -67.97 -7.87
CA VAL A 381 -111.10 -67.89 -6.56
C VAL A 381 -111.29 -69.22 -5.82
N THR A 382 -110.19 -69.90 -5.52
CA THR A 382 -110.19 -71.08 -4.65
C THR A 382 -109.76 -70.69 -3.24
N VAL A 383 -110.62 -70.90 -2.25
CA VAL A 383 -110.31 -70.63 -0.83
C VAL A 383 -110.12 -71.98 -0.13
N GLY A 384 -108.92 -72.22 0.40
CA GLY A 384 -108.60 -73.48 1.11
C GLY A 384 -109.24 -73.59 2.51
N GLY A 385 -109.83 -72.51 3.02
CA GLY A 385 -110.55 -72.45 4.28
C GLY A 385 -111.92 -71.80 4.13
N ASN A 386 -112.43 -71.19 5.21
CA ASN A 386 -113.75 -70.55 5.20
C ASN A 386 -113.72 -69.21 4.46
N LEU A 387 -114.76 -68.95 3.66
CA LEU A 387 -115.06 -67.63 3.11
C LEU A 387 -116.09 -66.95 4.02
N SER A 388 -115.75 -65.78 4.56
CA SER A 388 -116.67 -64.92 5.30
C SER A 388 -116.91 -63.64 4.51
N VAL A 389 -118.17 -63.39 4.12
CA VAL A 389 -118.61 -62.16 3.48
C VAL A 389 -119.47 -61.41 4.49
N THR A 390 -119.13 -60.17 4.83
CA THR A 390 -119.89 -59.33 5.76
C THR A 390 -120.66 -58.24 5.00
N GLY A 391 -121.81 -57.80 5.56
CA GLY A 391 -122.66 -56.76 4.95
C GLY A 391 -123.90 -57.29 4.22
N ILE A 392 -124.58 -56.41 3.49
CA ILE A 392 -125.78 -56.77 2.69
C ILE A 392 -125.36 -57.71 1.55
N GLY A 393 -126.14 -58.76 1.32
CA GLY A 393 -125.81 -59.80 0.35
C GLY A 393 -124.92 -60.92 0.91
N SER A 394 -124.49 -60.85 2.17
CA SER A 394 -123.82 -61.97 2.83
C SER A 394 -124.71 -63.21 2.87
N VAL A 395 -124.11 -64.37 2.61
CA VAL A 395 -124.78 -65.67 2.66
C VAL A 395 -124.16 -66.49 3.79
N GLY A 396 -124.97 -66.85 4.78
CA GLY A 396 -124.65 -67.90 5.74
C GLY A 396 -125.14 -69.23 5.21
N TYR A 397 -124.31 -70.27 5.27
CA TYR A 397 -124.68 -71.62 4.85
C TYR A 397 -124.08 -72.64 5.81
N VAL A 398 -124.89 -73.60 6.24
CA VAL A 398 -124.46 -74.74 7.04
C VAL A 398 -125.12 -76.01 6.53
N ARG A 399 -124.39 -77.13 6.56
CA ARG A 399 -124.86 -78.45 6.18
C ARG A 399 -124.58 -79.41 7.33
N SER A 400 -125.56 -80.23 7.70
CA SER A 400 -125.36 -81.30 8.67
C SER A 400 -124.43 -82.35 8.09
N THR A 401 -123.43 -82.78 8.86
CA THR A 401 -122.50 -83.85 8.46
C THR A 401 -122.88 -85.20 9.05
N SER A 402 -123.86 -85.23 9.96
CA SER A 402 -124.34 -86.42 10.65
C SER A 402 -125.86 -86.38 10.84
N ASN A 403 -126.45 -87.56 11.03
CA ASN A 403 -127.87 -87.70 11.35
C ASN A 403 -128.13 -87.22 12.79
N GLN A 404 -129.24 -86.49 12.99
CA GLN A 404 -129.79 -86.15 14.29
C GLN A 404 -131.14 -86.84 14.46
N SER A 405 -131.25 -87.75 15.44
CA SER A 405 -132.50 -88.43 15.77
C SER A 405 -133.17 -87.78 16.97
N ILE A 406 -134.47 -87.53 16.87
CA ILE A 406 -135.31 -86.88 17.88
C ILE A 406 -136.45 -87.84 18.22
N SER A 407 -136.60 -88.20 19.49
CA SER A 407 -137.64 -89.12 19.98
C SER A 407 -138.52 -88.50 21.07
N VAL A 408 -138.59 -87.17 21.09
CA VAL A 408 -139.37 -86.40 22.07
C VAL A 408 -140.49 -85.62 21.38
N THR A 409 -141.62 -85.48 22.08
CA THR A 409 -142.81 -84.78 21.57
C THR A 409 -142.62 -83.26 21.50
N GLY A 410 -141.75 -82.69 22.36
CA GLY A 410 -141.41 -81.27 22.36
C GLY A 410 -140.42 -80.88 21.25
N GLN A 411 -140.43 -79.61 20.84
CA GLN A 411 -139.47 -79.09 19.87
C GLN A 411 -138.04 -79.17 20.42
N THR A 412 -137.17 -79.81 19.67
CA THR A 412 -135.74 -79.96 19.96
C THR A 412 -134.94 -79.19 18.93
N ALA A 413 -133.96 -78.41 19.39
CA ALA A 413 -133.08 -77.65 18.52
C ALA A 413 -132.14 -78.56 17.73
N SER A 414 -131.95 -78.24 16.45
CA SER A 414 -130.90 -78.87 15.68
C SER A 414 -129.53 -78.45 16.18
N THR A 415 -128.62 -79.40 16.35
CA THR A 415 -127.24 -79.12 16.74
C THR A 415 -126.37 -78.67 15.57
N ALA A 416 -126.80 -78.93 14.33
CA ALA A 416 -126.05 -78.61 13.12
C ALA A 416 -126.68 -77.48 12.29
N LEU A 417 -128.01 -77.38 12.25
CA LEU A 417 -128.73 -76.40 11.44
C LEU A 417 -128.92 -75.09 12.23
N VAL A 418 -127.81 -74.41 12.48
CA VAL A 418 -127.70 -73.20 13.28
C VAL A 418 -126.87 -72.17 12.51
N LEU A 419 -127.42 -70.96 12.30
CA LEU A 419 -126.68 -69.87 11.67
C LEU A 419 -126.78 -68.56 12.47
N PRO A 420 -125.67 -67.83 12.63
CA PRO A 420 -125.69 -66.54 13.31
C PRO A 420 -126.40 -65.49 12.45
N VAL A 421 -127.20 -64.66 13.11
CA VAL A 421 -127.95 -63.55 12.53
C VAL A 421 -127.64 -62.27 13.32
N ALA A 422 -127.41 -61.17 12.61
CA ALA A 422 -127.13 -59.87 13.19
C ALA A 422 -128.41 -59.24 13.76
N ALA A 423 -128.25 -58.28 14.67
CA ALA A 423 -129.35 -57.42 15.11
C ALA A 423 -129.79 -56.48 13.97
N ASN A 424 -131.07 -56.08 14.00
CA ASN A 424 -131.69 -55.12 13.09
C ASN A 424 -131.46 -55.46 11.61
N ALA A 425 -131.63 -56.73 11.25
CA ALA A 425 -131.35 -57.25 9.92
C ALA A 425 -132.51 -58.09 9.38
N GLU A 426 -132.63 -58.13 8.05
CA GLU A 426 -133.59 -58.97 7.35
C GLU A 426 -132.85 -60.03 6.54
N TYR A 427 -133.32 -61.27 6.63
CA TYR A 427 -132.71 -62.42 5.96
C TYR A 427 -133.75 -63.17 5.13
N TRP A 428 -133.37 -63.59 3.93
CA TRP A 428 -134.00 -64.72 3.26
C TRP A 428 -133.46 -66.01 3.86
N VAL A 429 -134.34 -66.94 4.20
CA VAL A 429 -134.03 -68.21 4.86
C VAL A 429 -134.47 -69.36 3.96
N GLU A 430 -133.62 -70.37 3.81
CA GLU A 430 -133.94 -71.63 3.16
C GLU A 430 -133.37 -72.80 3.95
N ALA A 431 -134.23 -73.69 4.42
CA ALA A 431 -133.85 -74.98 4.98
C ALA A 431 -134.19 -76.09 3.98
N GLN A 432 -133.17 -76.86 3.61
CA GLN A 432 -133.32 -78.12 2.89
C GLN A 432 -133.19 -79.25 3.90
N LEU A 433 -134.27 -79.98 4.15
CA LEU A 433 -134.32 -80.99 5.20
C LEU A 433 -134.54 -82.36 4.60
N ILE A 434 -133.63 -83.28 4.91
CA ILE A 434 -133.75 -84.69 4.58
C ILE A 434 -134.24 -85.39 5.84
N VAL A 435 -135.51 -85.81 5.88
CA VAL A 435 -136.17 -86.23 7.12
C VAL A 435 -136.82 -87.59 6.96
N GLN A 436 -136.77 -88.41 8.01
CA GLN A 436 -137.53 -89.65 8.10
C GLN A 436 -138.26 -89.73 9.44
N ASN A 437 -139.56 -89.95 9.39
CA ASN A 437 -140.38 -90.29 10.54
C ASN A 437 -141.30 -91.45 10.14
N THR A 438 -141.08 -92.64 10.68
CA THR A 438 -141.81 -93.86 10.30
C THR A 438 -143.11 -94.06 11.05
N THR A 439 -143.33 -93.29 12.13
CA THR A 439 -144.56 -93.27 12.92
C THR A 439 -144.89 -91.83 13.33
N GLY A 440 -146.14 -91.57 13.71
CA GLY A 440 -146.59 -90.25 14.16
C GLY A 440 -146.56 -89.16 13.09
N THR A 441 -146.38 -87.93 13.56
CA THR A 441 -146.27 -86.72 12.76
C THR A 441 -144.97 -85.99 13.08
N TRP A 442 -144.41 -85.36 12.05
CA TRP A 442 -143.26 -84.48 12.16
C TRP A 442 -143.70 -83.03 12.03
N THR A 443 -143.38 -82.17 13.01
CA THR A 443 -143.64 -80.73 12.93
C THR A 443 -142.34 -79.92 12.96
N PRO A 444 -141.96 -79.25 11.87
CA PRO A 444 -140.86 -78.30 11.87
C PRO A 444 -141.22 -77.02 12.62
N SER A 445 -140.22 -76.37 13.20
CA SER A 445 -140.30 -75.01 13.75
C SER A 445 -138.90 -74.40 13.80
N TRP A 446 -138.78 -73.24 14.42
CA TRP A 446 -137.56 -72.46 14.49
C TRP A 446 -137.45 -71.77 15.83
N THR A 447 -136.23 -71.64 16.33
CA THR A 447 -135.88 -70.74 17.42
C THR A 447 -134.94 -69.67 16.89
N GLY A 448 -134.94 -68.51 17.54
CA GLY A 448 -134.23 -67.32 17.08
C GLY A 448 -133.90 -66.39 18.23
N PRO A 449 -133.17 -65.29 17.95
CA PRO A 449 -132.89 -64.25 18.93
C PRO A 449 -134.17 -63.64 19.50
N SER A 450 -134.09 -63.09 20.71
CA SER A 450 -135.23 -62.45 21.37
C SER A 450 -135.85 -61.36 20.49
N GLY A 451 -137.17 -61.37 20.34
CA GLY A 451 -137.93 -60.41 19.52
C GLY A 451 -137.78 -60.58 18.00
N ALA A 452 -137.03 -61.59 17.52
CA ALA A 452 -137.00 -61.89 16.09
C ALA A 452 -138.33 -62.51 15.63
N THR A 453 -138.74 -62.16 14.41
CA THR A 453 -139.98 -62.66 13.78
C THR A 453 -139.63 -63.31 12.46
N MET A 454 -140.38 -64.35 12.08
CA MET A 454 -140.18 -65.01 10.81
C MET A 454 -141.52 -65.25 10.12
N LYS A 455 -141.53 -65.23 8.79
CA LYS A 455 -142.63 -65.79 7.99
C LYS A 455 -142.06 -66.90 7.16
N TRP A 456 -142.58 -68.12 7.26
CA TRP A 456 -142.02 -69.28 6.58
C TRP A 456 -143.07 -70.31 6.18
N ASN A 457 -142.84 -71.02 5.06
CA ASN A 457 -143.73 -72.03 4.52
C ASN A 457 -142.97 -73.15 3.80
N ASP A 458 -143.68 -74.25 3.56
CA ASP A 458 -143.31 -75.29 2.59
C ASP A 458 -143.93 -74.95 1.22
N THR A 459 -143.13 -75.08 0.18
CA THR A 459 -143.34 -74.52 -1.17
C THR A 459 -144.51 -75.10 -1.98
N THR A 460 -145.39 -75.93 -1.40
CA THR A 460 -146.37 -76.69 -2.19
C THR A 460 -147.82 -76.19 -2.16
N THR A 461 -148.37 -75.54 -1.11
CA THR A 461 -149.84 -75.28 -1.08
C THR A 461 -150.43 -74.15 -0.18
N SER A 462 -149.77 -73.03 0.18
CA SER A 462 -150.51 -71.95 0.90
C SER A 462 -149.95 -70.52 0.78
N THR A 463 -150.88 -69.55 0.71
CA THR A 463 -150.71 -68.11 0.44
C THR A 463 -150.61 -67.18 1.64
N ASP A 464 -150.71 -67.61 2.90
CA ASP A 464 -150.37 -66.73 4.05
C ASP A 464 -150.35 -67.53 5.36
N TYR A 465 -149.16 -67.79 5.91
CA TYR A 465 -149.02 -68.19 7.32
C TYR A 465 -147.95 -67.32 7.99
N SER A 466 -148.41 -66.35 8.78
CA SER A 466 -147.59 -65.63 9.74
C SER A 466 -147.35 -66.51 10.97
N SER A 467 -146.22 -67.20 11.04
CA SER A 467 -145.83 -67.97 12.22
C SER A 467 -144.62 -67.33 12.89
N THR A 468 -144.83 -66.74 14.07
CA THR A 468 -143.75 -66.19 14.91
C THR A 468 -142.68 -67.26 15.16
N ILE A 469 -141.42 -66.85 15.34
CA ILE A 469 -140.37 -67.77 15.82
C ILE A 469 -140.88 -68.48 17.08
N GLY A 470 -140.73 -69.81 17.13
CA GLY A 470 -141.27 -70.68 18.17
C GLY A 470 -142.64 -71.30 17.86
N ALA A 471 -143.37 -70.85 16.84
CA ALA A 471 -144.62 -71.48 16.40
C ALA A 471 -144.36 -72.68 15.47
N THR A 472 -145.19 -73.71 15.55
CA THR A 472 -145.16 -74.88 14.64
C THR A 472 -145.95 -74.60 13.36
N ASN A 473 -145.56 -75.24 12.25
CA ASN A 473 -146.30 -75.21 10.97
C ASN A 473 -146.91 -76.60 10.68
N ASN A 474 -147.15 -76.91 9.41
CA ASN A 474 -147.71 -78.15 8.88
C ASN A 474 -147.14 -79.39 9.58
N ALA A 475 -148.04 -80.23 10.05
CA ALA A 475 -147.71 -81.55 10.55
C ALA A 475 -147.64 -82.53 9.38
N TYR A 476 -146.46 -83.12 9.18
CA TYR A 476 -146.21 -84.07 8.12
C TYR A 476 -146.44 -85.50 8.63
N ALA A 477 -147.40 -86.22 8.05
CA ALA A 477 -147.70 -87.60 8.39
C ALA A 477 -146.50 -88.53 8.14
N ALA A 478 -146.40 -89.63 8.91
CA ALA A 478 -145.36 -90.65 8.78
C ALA A 478 -145.17 -91.17 7.34
N SER A 479 -143.93 -91.47 7.00
CA SER A 479 -143.52 -92.07 5.72
C SER A 479 -142.46 -93.13 5.97
N ALA A 480 -142.60 -94.29 5.33
CA ALA A 480 -141.56 -95.31 5.33
C ALA A 480 -140.29 -94.83 4.60
N SER A 481 -140.46 -93.99 3.57
CA SER A 481 -139.37 -93.39 2.80
C SER A 481 -138.87 -92.09 3.43
N VAL A 482 -137.59 -91.82 3.24
CA VAL A 482 -136.97 -90.50 3.50
C VAL A 482 -137.63 -89.46 2.61
N ARG A 483 -137.97 -88.29 3.16
CA ARG A 483 -138.53 -87.16 2.44
C ARG A 483 -137.53 -86.01 2.35
N LEU A 484 -137.61 -85.27 1.26
CA LEU A 484 -136.95 -83.98 1.10
C LEU A 484 -137.99 -82.87 1.29
N ALA A 485 -137.75 -81.98 2.23
CA ALA A 485 -138.62 -80.83 2.50
C ALA A 485 -137.83 -79.53 2.35
N PHE A 486 -138.45 -78.53 1.72
CA PHE A 486 -137.88 -77.20 1.56
C PHE A 486 -138.72 -76.20 2.35
N LEU A 487 -138.12 -75.60 3.37
CA LEU A 487 -138.76 -74.57 4.18
C LEU A 487 -138.13 -73.23 3.82
N LYS A 488 -138.91 -72.32 3.26
CA LYS A 488 -138.44 -71.00 2.85
C LYS A 488 -139.11 -69.93 3.69
N GLY A 489 -138.40 -68.84 3.95
CA GLY A 489 -138.96 -67.76 4.75
C GLY A 489 -138.16 -66.47 4.74
N VAL A 490 -138.73 -65.48 5.42
CA VAL A 490 -138.10 -64.18 5.69
C VAL A 490 -138.02 -64.00 7.20
N LEU A 491 -136.80 -63.87 7.71
CA LEU A 491 -136.49 -63.58 9.11
C LEU A 491 -136.21 -62.09 9.27
N LYS A 492 -136.82 -61.45 10.27
CA LYS A 492 -136.49 -60.10 10.72
C LYS A 492 -136.03 -60.17 12.17
N THR A 493 -134.79 -59.76 12.42
CA THR A 493 -134.25 -59.68 13.78
C THR A 493 -134.54 -58.32 14.41
N SER A 494 -134.68 -58.33 15.74
CA SER A 494 -134.84 -57.12 16.55
C SER A 494 -133.47 -56.50 16.88
N SER A 495 -133.38 -55.68 17.92
CA SER A 495 -132.12 -55.17 18.49
C SER A 495 -131.18 -56.26 19.03
N THR A 496 -131.59 -57.53 19.05
CA THR A 496 -130.80 -58.64 19.60
C THR A 496 -130.26 -59.53 18.48
N ALA A 497 -128.92 -59.63 18.38
CA ALA A 497 -128.25 -60.62 17.53
C ALA A 497 -128.30 -62.01 18.21
N GLY A 498 -128.08 -63.08 17.44
CA GLY A 498 -128.05 -64.43 17.99
C GLY A 498 -128.04 -65.46 16.88
N ASN A 499 -128.66 -66.62 17.11
CA ASN A 499 -128.70 -67.69 16.12
C ASN A 499 -130.15 -67.96 15.69
N LEU A 500 -130.35 -68.14 14.38
CA LEU A 500 -131.50 -68.85 13.87
C LEU A 500 -131.19 -70.35 13.90
N THR A 501 -132.06 -71.13 14.54
CA THR A 501 -131.90 -72.57 14.69
C THR A 501 -133.16 -73.28 14.23
N PHE A 502 -132.99 -74.26 13.34
CA PHE A 502 -134.08 -75.15 12.99
C PHE A 502 -134.43 -76.05 14.19
N THR A 503 -135.71 -76.26 14.46
CA THR A 503 -136.18 -77.15 15.51
C THR A 503 -137.21 -78.13 15.00
N THR A 504 -137.28 -79.30 15.62
CA THR A 504 -138.17 -80.38 15.21
C THR A 504 -138.59 -81.23 16.40
N ASN A 505 -139.66 -82.00 16.25
CA ASN A 505 -140.07 -83.02 17.20
C ASN A 505 -140.33 -84.38 16.53
N ALA A 506 -140.71 -85.35 17.35
CA ALA A 506 -141.40 -86.56 16.95
C ALA A 506 -142.65 -86.72 17.82
N SER A 507 -143.86 -86.63 17.24
CA SER A 507 -145.08 -86.75 18.05
C SER A 507 -145.17 -88.13 18.73
N THR A 508 -144.72 -89.17 18.04
CA THR A 508 -144.53 -90.55 18.53
C THR A 508 -143.38 -91.19 17.76
N GLY A 509 -142.61 -92.09 18.38
CA GLY A 509 -141.48 -92.75 17.73
C GLY A 509 -140.28 -91.83 17.55
N THR A 510 -139.56 -91.95 16.43
CA THR A 510 -138.33 -91.18 16.15
C THR A 510 -138.45 -90.45 14.81
N THR A 511 -138.14 -89.16 14.82
CA THR A 511 -137.87 -88.34 13.62
C THR A 511 -136.37 -88.18 13.48
N THR A 512 -135.79 -88.56 12.35
CA THR A 512 -134.37 -88.34 12.05
C THR A 512 -134.21 -87.27 10.98
N ILE A 513 -133.49 -86.20 11.30
CA ILE A 513 -132.90 -85.29 10.32
C ILE A 513 -131.61 -85.95 9.85
N GLN A 514 -131.50 -86.27 8.57
CA GLN A 514 -130.31 -86.92 8.03
C GLN A 514 -129.17 -85.93 7.80
N SER A 515 -127.94 -86.46 7.73
CA SER A 515 -126.80 -85.77 7.16
C SER A 515 -127.16 -85.22 5.79
N ASP A 516 -126.50 -84.15 5.39
CA ASP A 516 -126.74 -83.40 4.16
C ASP A 516 -127.98 -82.51 4.14
N SER A 517 -128.75 -82.46 5.24
CA SER A 517 -129.69 -81.37 5.46
C SER A 517 -128.92 -80.04 5.58
N ALA A 518 -129.48 -78.94 5.10
CA ALA A 518 -128.80 -77.66 5.06
C ALA A 518 -129.72 -76.51 5.48
N LEU A 519 -129.10 -75.47 6.03
CA LEU A 519 -129.72 -74.19 6.31
C LEU A 519 -128.90 -73.11 5.61
N MET A 520 -129.58 -72.23 4.89
CA MET A 520 -129.02 -71.06 4.25
C MET A 520 -129.77 -69.82 4.73
N ILE A 521 -129.03 -68.75 5.00
CA ILE A 521 -129.58 -67.41 5.15
C ILE A 521 -128.86 -66.45 4.23
N ARG A 522 -129.57 -65.47 3.67
CA ARG A 522 -128.99 -64.36 2.92
C ARG A 522 -129.45 -63.06 3.51
N ARG A 523 -128.52 -62.20 3.93
CA ARG A 523 -128.88 -60.87 4.43
C ARG A 523 -129.35 -59.98 3.28
N VAL A 524 -130.54 -59.42 3.41
CA VAL A 524 -131.17 -58.57 2.38
C VAL A 524 -131.37 -57.12 2.85
N ALA A 525 -131.33 -56.86 4.16
CA ALA A 525 -131.27 -55.53 4.77
C ALA A 525 -130.49 -55.55 6.10
#